data_AF-A0A8H3WXR1-F1
#
_entry.id   AF-A0A8H3WXR1-F1
#
_cell.length_a   1.000
_cell.length_b   1.000
_cell.length_c   1.000
_cell.angle_alpha   90.00
_cell.angle_beta   90.00
_cell.angle_gamma   90.00
#
_symmetry.space_group_name_H-M   'P 1'
#
loop_
_entity.id
_entity.type
_entity.pdbx_description
1 polymer ?
#
loop_
_entity_poly.entity_id
_entity_poly.type
_entity_poly.pdbx_seq_one_letter_code
_entity_poly.pdbx_strand_id
1 'polypeptide(L)'
;MKYLGLVLNQQYNKTEIDVALNILETSLLQFEEDGIPRKDTQTYLSELGLTVLFPKSAKRLVVNNIPSGKADAAAHFNEMNVHNQLVSISLQLQNDIKLQNHKYMAHQLALLYQCLNQAGGHFLKYKSRVELHFDSIKALTSNSDVPKLNEEQKEWLSQVTADIVTETLFSGRPVTAMSQPLAAYLNEISEVPPKN
;
A
#
# COMPACT_ATOMS: atom_id res chain seq x y z
N MET A 1 48.46 -25.28 -1.90
CA MET A 1 47.14 -25.69 -2.45
C MET A 1 46.02 -24.88 -1.81
N LYS A 2 45.90 -23.56 -2.08
CA LYS A 2 44.81 -22.73 -1.52
C LYS A 2 44.59 -21.41 -2.27
N TYR A 3 44.68 -21.40 -3.60
CA TYR A 3 44.43 -20.19 -4.41
C TYR A 3 43.79 -20.50 -5.78
N LEU A 4 42.81 -21.41 -5.82
CA LEU A 4 42.07 -21.73 -7.07
C LEU A 4 40.54 -21.70 -6.90
N GLY A 5 40.02 -21.34 -5.72
CA GLY A 5 38.58 -21.39 -5.42
C GLY A 5 37.82 -20.06 -5.48
N LEU A 6 38.49 -18.93 -5.73
CA LEU A 6 37.87 -17.59 -5.64
C LEU A 6 37.57 -16.93 -7.00
N VAL A 7 38.07 -17.49 -8.10
CA VAL A 7 37.91 -16.86 -9.43
C VAL A 7 36.60 -17.28 -10.12
N LEU A 8 35.99 -18.41 -9.73
CA LEU A 8 34.78 -18.94 -10.37
C LEU A 8 33.46 -18.30 -9.88
N ASN A 9 33.46 -17.58 -8.76
CA ASN A 9 32.24 -16.99 -8.17
C ASN A 9 31.96 -15.54 -8.62
N GLN A 10 32.86 -14.90 -9.38
CA GLN A 10 32.64 -13.56 -9.93
C GLN A 10 32.06 -13.58 -11.36
N GLN A 11 32.26 -14.67 -12.11
CA GLN A 11 31.69 -14.83 -13.45
C GLN A 11 30.18 -15.13 -13.41
N TYR A 12 29.70 -15.82 -12.38
CA TYR A 12 28.29 -16.22 -12.26
C TYR A 12 27.32 -15.05 -12.09
N ASN A 13 27.79 -13.83 -11.81
CA ASN A 13 26.93 -12.67 -11.62
C ASN A 13 26.80 -11.81 -12.89
N LYS A 14 27.80 -11.79 -13.78
CA LYS A 14 27.81 -10.85 -14.90
C LYS A 14 26.86 -11.29 -16.01
N THR A 15 26.91 -12.57 -16.37
CA THR A 15 26.06 -13.13 -17.43
C THR A 15 24.59 -13.17 -17.02
N GLU A 16 24.30 -13.49 -15.75
CA GLU A 16 22.92 -13.45 -15.25
C GLU A 16 22.37 -12.02 -15.13
N ILE A 17 23.20 -11.05 -14.74
CA ILE A 17 22.83 -9.63 -14.76
C ILE A 17 22.63 -9.14 -16.19
N ASP A 18 23.51 -9.51 -17.13
CA ASP A 18 23.38 -9.13 -18.54
C ASP A 18 22.12 -9.75 -19.16
N VAL A 19 21.77 -10.98 -18.79
CA VAL A 19 20.52 -11.63 -19.19
C VAL A 19 19.31 -10.93 -18.57
N ALA A 20 19.35 -10.60 -17.28
CA ALA A 20 18.26 -9.87 -16.62
C ALA A 20 18.07 -8.46 -17.19
N LEU A 21 19.17 -7.78 -17.54
CA LEU A 21 19.17 -6.49 -18.25
C LEU A 21 18.53 -6.64 -19.63
N ASN A 22 18.92 -7.65 -20.38
CA ASN A 22 18.41 -7.87 -21.73
C ASN A 22 16.91 -8.30 -21.71
N ILE A 23 16.49 -9.06 -20.69
CA ILE A 23 15.08 -9.39 -20.46
C ILE A 23 14.30 -8.14 -20.08
N LEU A 24 14.82 -7.29 -19.18
CA LEU A 24 14.19 -6.03 -18.81
C LEU A 24 14.10 -5.08 -20.02
N GLU A 25 15.16 -4.98 -20.82
CA GLU A 25 15.17 -4.23 -22.09
C GLU A 25 14.11 -4.79 -23.02
N THR A 26 14.04 -6.10 -23.22
CA THR A 26 13.07 -6.74 -24.12
C THR A 26 11.63 -6.59 -23.62
N SER A 27 11.39 -6.68 -22.31
CA SER A 27 10.08 -6.42 -21.72
C SER A 27 9.70 -4.95 -21.82
N LEU A 28 10.66 -4.02 -21.72
CA LEU A 28 10.45 -2.60 -22.00
C LEU A 28 10.16 -2.33 -23.48
N LEU A 29 10.86 -3.01 -24.41
CA LEU A 29 10.57 -2.98 -25.85
C LEU A 29 9.15 -3.48 -26.16
N GLN A 30 8.60 -4.42 -25.38
CA GLN A 30 7.20 -4.85 -25.51
C GLN A 30 6.18 -3.81 -25.03
N PHE A 31 6.58 -2.85 -24.20
CA PHE A 31 5.76 -1.68 -23.86
C PHE A 31 5.92 -0.53 -24.88
N GLU A 32 6.79 -0.65 -25.90
CA GLU A 32 7.08 0.41 -26.88
C GLU A 32 6.07 0.55 -28.05
N GLU A 33 5.04 -0.29 -28.17
CA GLU A 33 3.98 -0.05 -29.17
C GLU A 33 3.11 1.18 -28.84
N ASP A 34 3.13 1.66 -27.59
CA ASP A 34 2.37 2.82 -27.13
C ASP A 34 3.24 4.10 -27.05
N GLY A 35 3.78 4.56 -28.19
CA GLY A 35 4.01 5.99 -28.53
C GLY A 35 4.74 6.96 -27.57
N ILE A 36 5.34 6.53 -26.46
CA ILE A 36 5.97 7.44 -25.47
C ILE A 36 7.49 7.52 -25.73
N PRO A 37 8.08 8.73 -25.86
CA PRO A 37 9.50 8.88 -26.21
C PRO A 37 10.43 8.39 -25.09
N ARG A 38 11.52 7.72 -25.50
CA ARG A 38 12.62 7.20 -24.67
C ARG A 38 12.95 8.11 -23.49
N LYS A 39 12.60 7.68 -22.29
CA LYS A 39 13.29 8.15 -21.08
C LYS A 39 14.45 7.20 -20.83
N ASP A 40 15.64 7.76 -20.65
CA ASP A 40 16.82 7.02 -20.22
C ASP A 40 16.48 6.18 -18.97
N THR A 41 16.89 4.91 -18.93
CA THR A 41 16.48 3.94 -17.89
C THR A 41 16.75 4.48 -16.48
N GLN A 42 17.83 5.24 -16.34
CA GLN A 42 18.17 5.92 -15.09
C GLN A 42 17.15 7.00 -14.71
N THR A 43 16.69 7.76 -15.68
CA THR A 43 15.64 8.80 -15.51
C THR A 43 14.32 8.13 -15.13
N TYR A 44 13.95 7.04 -15.79
CA TYR A 44 12.74 6.29 -15.49
C TYR A 44 12.77 5.69 -14.07
N LEU A 45 13.86 5.01 -13.69
CA LEU A 45 14.00 4.43 -12.35
C LEU A 45 13.97 5.51 -11.24
N SER A 46 14.48 6.71 -11.54
CA SER A 46 14.47 7.84 -10.61
C SER A 46 13.08 8.47 -10.51
N GLU A 47 12.36 8.63 -11.61
CA GLU A 47 10.97 9.11 -11.63
C GLU A 47 10.03 8.17 -10.86
N LEU A 48 10.24 6.86 -10.97
CA LEU A 48 9.48 5.85 -10.22
C LEU A 48 9.84 5.76 -8.73
N GLY A 49 10.89 6.47 -8.28
CA GLY A 49 11.39 6.36 -6.91
C GLY A 49 12.02 4.99 -6.58
N LEU A 50 12.21 4.12 -7.57
CA LEU A 50 12.81 2.78 -7.38
C LEU A 50 14.29 2.88 -6.99
N THR A 51 14.97 3.95 -7.38
CA THR A 51 16.35 4.25 -6.95
C THR A 51 16.44 4.52 -5.45
N VAL A 52 15.37 5.02 -4.84
CA VAL A 52 15.24 5.28 -3.41
C VAL A 52 14.87 3.99 -2.66
N LEU A 53 14.00 3.16 -3.22
CA LEU A 53 13.57 1.90 -2.58
C LEU A 53 14.61 0.79 -2.66
N PHE A 54 15.34 0.69 -3.78
CA PHE A 54 16.32 -0.37 -4.03
C PHE A 54 17.72 0.20 -4.33
N PRO A 55 18.36 0.91 -3.38
CA PRO A 55 19.61 1.62 -3.61
C PRO A 55 20.76 0.68 -4.00
N LYS A 56 20.74 -0.57 -3.52
CA LYS A 56 21.72 -1.61 -3.89
C LYS A 56 21.59 -2.02 -5.36
N SER A 57 20.37 -2.12 -5.88
CA SER A 57 20.09 -2.46 -7.28
C SER A 57 20.39 -1.27 -8.20
N ALA A 58 20.02 -0.06 -7.78
CA ALA A 58 20.35 1.17 -8.51
C ALA A 58 21.87 1.38 -8.68
N LYS A 59 22.67 1.05 -7.65
CA LYS A 59 24.14 1.12 -7.72
C LYS A 59 24.74 0.13 -8.73
N ARG A 60 24.11 -1.03 -8.92
CA ARG A 60 24.53 -2.03 -9.92
C ARG A 60 24.19 -1.60 -11.35
N LEU A 61 23.13 -0.81 -11.50
CA LEU A 61 22.68 -0.24 -12.78
C LEU A 61 23.40 1.06 -13.16
N VAL A 62 24.47 1.43 -12.45
CA VAL A 62 25.29 2.65 -12.71
C VAL A 62 24.45 3.94 -12.68
N VAL A 63 23.38 3.96 -11.88
CA VAL A 63 22.63 5.19 -11.61
C VAL A 63 23.53 6.14 -10.82
N ASN A 64 23.96 7.23 -11.46
CA ASN A 64 24.63 8.35 -10.80
C ASN A 64 23.64 9.09 -9.90
N ASN A 65 24.10 9.57 -8.74
CA ASN A 65 23.35 10.39 -7.79
C ASN A 65 22.27 9.65 -6.96
N ILE A 66 22.56 8.42 -6.50
CA ILE A 66 21.67 7.69 -5.57
C ILE A 66 21.60 8.47 -4.25
N PRO A 67 20.41 8.87 -3.78
CA PRO A 67 20.25 9.54 -2.49
C PRO A 67 20.83 8.63 -1.40
N SER A 68 21.77 9.14 -0.60
CA SER A 68 22.38 8.40 0.52
C SER A 68 21.43 8.20 1.70
N GLY A 69 20.12 8.15 1.45
CA GLY A 69 19.07 8.01 2.44
C GLY A 69 18.87 6.56 2.85
N LYS A 70 18.60 6.34 4.13
CA LYS A 70 18.16 5.06 4.73
C LYS A 70 16.75 4.63 4.27
N ALA A 71 16.34 4.96 3.04
CA ALA A 71 15.10 4.44 2.49
C ALA A 71 15.34 2.97 2.17
N ASP A 72 14.95 2.12 3.11
CA ASP A 72 15.01 0.68 2.99
C ASP A 72 13.69 0.22 2.36
N ALA A 73 13.72 -0.59 1.31
CA ALA A 73 12.53 -1.24 0.78
C ALA A 73 11.72 -1.90 1.91
N ALA A 74 12.40 -2.44 2.93
CA ALA A 74 11.73 -2.99 4.12
C ALA A 74 10.89 -1.95 4.88
N ALA A 75 11.37 -0.72 5.01
CA ALA A 75 10.63 0.36 5.66
C ALA A 75 9.40 0.77 4.84
N HIS A 76 9.54 0.87 3.51
CA HIS A 76 8.41 1.16 2.62
C HIS A 76 7.37 0.03 2.62
N PHE A 77 7.79 -1.23 2.56
CA PHE A 77 6.86 -2.36 2.64
C PHE A 77 6.16 -2.42 4.01
N ASN A 78 6.86 -2.04 5.08
CA ASN A 78 6.24 -1.92 6.39
C ASN A 78 5.17 -0.82 6.41
N GLU A 79 5.45 0.36 5.86
CA GLU A 79 4.47 1.46 5.74
C GLU A 79 3.25 1.03 4.91
N MET A 80 3.48 0.42 3.74
CA MET A 80 2.41 -0.11 2.88
C MET A 80 1.58 -1.17 3.61
N ASN A 81 2.21 -2.07 4.36
CA ASN A 81 1.52 -3.08 5.14
C ASN A 81 0.64 -2.46 6.22
N VAL A 82 1.12 -1.42 6.91
CA VAL A 82 0.33 -0.70 7.93
C VAL A 82 -0.88 -0.01 7.32
N HIS A 83 -0.73 0.63 6.15
CA HIS A 83 -1.87 1.21 5.42
C HIS A 83 -2.88 0.14 4.97
N ASN A 84 -2.40 -0.98 4.44
CA ASN A 84 -3.27 -2.10 4.07
C ASN A 84 -4.05 -2.65 5.27
N GLN A 85 -3.41 -2.74 6.44
CA GLN A 85 -4.08 -3.16 7.67
C GLN A 85 -5.18 -2.19 8.10
N LEU A 86 -4.92 -0.88 8.05
CA LEU A 86 -5.91 0.15 8.35
C LEU A 86 -7.13 0.09 7.43
N VAL A 87 -6.92 -0.05 6.13
CA VAL A 87 -8.01 -0.19 5.16
C VAL A 87 -8.78 -1.48 5.41
N SER A 88 -8.08 -2.60 5.59
CA SER A 88 -8.71 -3.91 5.79
C SER A 88 -9.59 -3.94 7.03
N ILE A 89 -9.11 -3.46 8.19
CA ILE A 89 -9.91 -3.45 9.43
C ILE A 89 -11.08 -2.47 9.33
N SER A 90 -10.89 -1.33 8.65
CA SER A 90 -11.96 -0.34 8.44
C SER A 90 -13.09 -0.89 7.56
N LEU A 91 -12.75 -1.55 6.46
CA LEU A 91 -13.74 -2.20 5.57
C LEU A 91 -14.42 -3.39 6.25
N GLN A 92 -13.68 -4.16 7.05
CA GLN A 92 -14.25 -5.23 7.86
C GLN A 92 -15.30 -4.66 8.84
N LEU A 93 -14.96 -3.61 9.59
CA LEU A 93 -15.89 -2.95 10.49
C LEU A 93 -17.14 -2.43 9.77
N GLN A 94 -17.01 -1.84 8.57
CA GLN A 94 -18.16 -1.40 7.77
C GLN A 94 -19.11 -2.53 7.38
N ASN A 95 -18.56 -3.71 7.08
CA ASN A 95 -19.38 -4.89 6.79
C ASN A 95 -20.00 -5.44 8.06
N ASP A 96 -19.26 -5.47 9.17
CA ASP A 96 -19.70 -6.07 10.41
C ASP A 96 -20.75 -5.23 11.15
N ILE A 97 -20.87 -3.94 10.87
CA ILE A 97 -21.98 -3.07 11.28
C ILE A 97 -23.35 -3.57 10.78
N LYS A 98 -23.37 -4.31 9.66
CA LYS A 98 -24.61 -4.83 9.05
C LYS A 98 -25.06 -6.14 9.72
N LEU A 99 -24.23 -6.72 10.59
CA LEU A 99 -24.55 -7.96 11.28
C LEU A 99 -25.67 -7.74 12.31
N GLN A 100 -26.41 -8.82 12.60
CA GLN A 100 -27.41 -8.78 13.66
C GLN A 100 -26.81 -8.98 15.05
N ASN A 101 -25.56 -9.44 15.14
CA ASN A 101 -24.87 -9.67 16.40
C ASN A 101 -23.49 -8.99 16.36
N HIS A 102 -23.29 -8.06 17.26
CA HIS A 102 -22.10 -7.21 17.35
C HIS A 102 -21.18 -7.58 18.52
N LYS A 103 -21.23 -8.83 19.00
CA LYS A 103 -20.44 -9.31 20.15
C LYS A 103 -18.95 -9.00 20.04
N TYR A 104 -18.39 -9.04 18.82
CA TYR A 104 -16.96 -8.82 18.58
C TYR A 104 -16.59 -7.38 18.27
N MET A 105 -17.56 -6.46 18.23
CA MET A 105 -17.33 -5.10 17.75
C MET A 105 -16.34 -4.33 18.63
N ALA A 106 -16.42 -4.46 19.96
CA ALA A 106 -15.45 -3.84 20.85
C ALA A 106 -14.03 -4.37 20.62
N HIS A 107 -13.89 -5.66 20.31
CA HIS A 107 -12.59 -6.24 19.98
C HIS A 107 -12.05 -5.72 18.65
N GLN A 108 -12.89 -5.67 17.62
CA GLN A 108 -12.51 -5.14 16.31
C GLN A 108 -12.15 -3.65 16.37
N LEU A 109 -12.85 -2.89 17.21
CA LEU A 109 -12.52 -1.48 17.47
C LEU A 109 -11.18 -1.33 18.21
N ALA A 110 -10.85 -2.23 19.12
CA ALA A 110 -9.52 -2.27 19.75
C ALA A 110 -8.41 -2.64 18.74
N LEU A 111 -8.69 -3.51 17.77
CA LEU A 111 -7.76 -3.79 16.68
C LEU A 111 -7.55 -2.56 15.79
N LEU A 112 -8.63 -1.84 15.43
CA LEU A 112 -8.52 -0.57 14.70
C LEU A 112 -7.65 0.44 15.46
N TYR A 113 -7.87 0.60 16.77
CA TYR A 113 -7.05 1.45 17.63
C TYR A 113 -5.56 1.08 17.59
N GLN A 114 -5.25 -0.21 17.63
CA GLN A 114 -3.88 -0.70 17.55
C GLN A 114 -3.25 -0.41 16.18
N CYS A 115 -4.00 -0.59 15.09
CA CYS A 115 -3.55 -0.22 13.73
C CYS A 115 -3.29 1.29 13.62
N LEU A 116 -4.14 2.13 14.22
CA LEU A 116 -3.95 3.58 14.25
C LEU A 116 -2.68 3.99 15.02
N ASN A 117 -2.37 3.31 16.12
CA ASN A 117 -1.11 3.53 16.85
C ASN A 117 0.13 3.14 16.03
N GLN A 118 0.04 2.06 15.25
CA GLN A 118 1.13 1.61 14.38
C GLN A 118 1.34 2.55 13.19
N ALA A 119 0.26 3.07 12.62
CA ALA A 119 0.32 4.04 11.52
C ALA A 119 0.88 5.39 11.96
N GLY A 120 0.51 5.85 13.16
CA GLY A 120 1.00 7.10 13.72
C GLY A 120 0.70 8.32 12.85
N GLY A 121 1.50 9.38 13.01
CA GLY A 121 1.41 10.58 12.18
C GLY A 121 0.01 11.21 12.16
N HIS A 122 -0.53 11.42 10.96
CA HIS A 122 -1.82 12.07 10.74
C HIS A 122 -3.02 11.21 11.17
N PHE A 123 -2.85 9.89 11.32
CA PHE A 123 -3.91 8.98 11.78
C PHE A 123 -4.19 9.08 13.28
N LEU A 124 -3.30 9.68 14.06
CA LEU A 124 -3.47 9.82 15.52
C LEU A 124 -4.72 10.63 15.89
N LYS A 125 -5.23 11.49 15.00
CA LYS A 125 -6.50 12.22 15.25
C LYS A 125 -7.71 11.29 15.38
N TYR A 126 -7.70 10.13 14.71
CA TYR A 126 -8.77 9.14 14.80
C TYR A 126 -8.72 8.33 16.10
N LYS A 127 -7.55 8.25 16.73
CA LYS A 127 -7.35 7.57 18.00
C LYS A 127 -8.27 8.12 19.09
N SER A 128 -8.26 9.45 19.24
CA SER A 128 -9.10 10.12 20.24
C SER A 128 -10.59 9.95 19.96
N ARG A 129 -11.00 9.91 18.68
CA ARG A 129 -12.38 9.59 18.28
C ARG A 129 -12.76 8.17 18.71
N VAL A 130 -11.88 7.20 18.51
CA VAL A 130 -12.11 5.81 18.93
C VAL A 130 -12.21 5.69 20.45
N GLU A 131 -11.32 6.33 21.21
CA GLU A 131 -11.31 6.31 22.68
C GLU A 131 -12.62 6.85 23.27
N LEU A 132 -13.15 7.95 22.72
CA LEU A 132 -14.40 8.55 23.19
C LEU A 132 -15.61 7.62 23.09
N HIS A 133 -15.68 6.78 22.05
CA HIS A 133 -16.82 5.90 21.82
C HIS A 133 -16.60 4.47 22.32
N PHE A 134 -15.36 4.09 22.63
CA PHE A 134 -14.99 2.71 22.97
C PHE A 134 -15.77 2.16 24.16
N ASP A 135 -15.84 2.90 25.27
CA ASP A 135 -16.53 2.43 26.48
C ASP A 135 -18.03 2.23 26.24
N SER A 136 -18.65 3.11 25.45
CA SER A 136 -20.07 3.01 25.11
C SER A 136 -20.38 1.75 24.28
N ILE A 137 -19.51 1.45 23.30
CA ILE A 137 -19.64 0.27 22.43
C ILE A 137 -19.35 -1.01 23.22
N LYS A 138 -18.32 -0.99 24.09
CA LYS A 138 -17.98 -2.12 24.94
C LYS A 138 -19.12 -2.48 25.89
N ALA A 139 -19.78 -1.48 26.50
CA ALA A 139 -20.90 -1.71 27.39
C ALA A 139 -22.09 -2.38 26.69
N LEU A 140 -22.45 -1.93 25.49
CA LEU A 140 -23.55 -2.52 24.71
C LEU A 140 -23.23 -3.91 24.17
N THR A 141 -21.96 -4.16 23.88
CA THR A 141 -21.52 -5.42 23.26
C THR A 141 -21.21 -6.52 24.26
N SER A 142 -21.06 -6.19 25.55
CA SER A 142 -20.74 -7.14 26.62
C SER A 142 -21.93 -7.55 27.48
N ASN A 143 -22.96 -6.71 27.60
CA ASN A 143 -24.02 -6.85 28.61
C ASN A 143 -25.35 -7.42 28.08
N SER A 144 -25.43 -7.78 26.80
CA SER A 144 -26.67 -8.27 26.17
C SER A 144 -26.49 -9.70 25.64
N ASP A 145 -27.54 -10.53 25.72
CA ASP A 145 -27.58 -11.86 25.12
C ASP A 145 -27.46 -11.81 23.58
N VAL A 146 -27.99 -10.75 22.98
CA VAL A 146 -27.80 -10.42 21.55
C VAL A 146 -27.30 -8.99 21.46
N PRO A 147 -25.98 -8.77 21.59
CA PRO A 147 -25.41 -7.43 21.59
C PRO A 147 -25.60 -6.76 20.23
N LYS A 148 -26.19 -5.57 20.26
CA LYS A 148 -26.41 -4.76 19.06
C LYS A 148 -25.99 -3.32 19.29
N LEU A 149 -25.31 -2.74 18.31
CA LEU A 149 -25.10 -1.30 18.25
C LEU A 149 -26.43 -0.59 17.98
N ASN A 150 -26.58 0.60 18.56
CA ASN A 150 -27.66 1.51 18.19
C ASN A 150 -27.33 2.20 16.86
N GLU A 151 -28.33 2.85 16.24
CA GLU A 151 -28.14 3.48 14.92
C GLU A 151 -27.10 4.60 14.94
N GLU A 152 -27.02 5.38 16.03
CA GLU A 152 -26.01 6.44 16.20
C GLU A 152 -24.57 5.89 16.17
N GLN A 153 -24.31 4.78 16.86
CA GLN A 153 -23.00 4.14 16.87
C GLN A 153 -22.65 3.51 15.53
N LYS A 154 -23.64 2.98 14.81
CA LYS A 154 -23.44 2.44 13.45
C LYS A 154 -23.08 3.56 12.49
N GLU A 155 -23.78 4.69 12.55
CA GLU A 155 -23.51 5.86 11.74
C GLU A 155 -22.11 6.42 12.03
N TRP A 156 -21.79 6.60 13.32
CA TRP A 156 -20.45 7.03 13.74
C TRP A 156 -19.34 6.09 13.25
N LEU A 157 -19.52 4.77 13.43
CA LEU A 157 -18.51 3.78 13.05
C LEU A 157 -18.35 3.70 11.53
N SER A 158 -19.45 3.86 10.78
CA SER A 158 -19.42 3.98 9.32
C SER A 158 -18.64 5.22 8.88
N GLN A 159 -18.90 6.38 9.50
CA GLN A 159 -18.22 7.62 9.17
C GLN A 159 -16.73 7.56 9.49
N VAL A 160 -16.35 7.11 10.69
CA VAL A 160 -14.93 7.08 11.10
C VAL A 160 -14.13 6.11 10.22
N THR A 161 -14.70 4.97 9.85
CA THR A 161 -14.02 4.01 8.96
C THR A 161 -13.93 4.52 7.53
N ALA A 162 -14.95 5.23 7.02
CA ALA A 162 -14.90 5.87 5.71
C ALA A 162 -13.85 6.98 5.66
N ASP A 163 -13.76 7.81 6.69
CA ASP A 163 -12.74 8.85 6.83
C ASP A 163 -11.33 8.23 6.81
N ILE A 164 -11.10 7.18 7.60
CA ILE A 164 -9.82 6.47 7.67
C ILE A 164 -9.46 5.86 6.31
N VAL A 165 -10.39 5.19 5.63
CA VAL A 165 -10.13 4.60 4.30
C VAL A 165 -9.79 5.68 3.28
N THR A 166 -10.57 6.76 3.25
CA THR A 166 -10.34 7.89 2.33
C THR A 166 -8.96 8.49 2.59
N GLU A 167 -8.63 8.78 3.84
CA GLU A 167 -7.32 9.34 4.16
C GLU A 167 -6.19 8.34 3.87
N THR A 168 -6.37 7.05 4.14
CA THR A 168 -5.31 6.05 3.86
C THR A 168 -5.05 5.89 2.37
N LEU A 169 -6.09 5.92 1.54
CA LEU A 169 -5.95 5.75 0.09
C LEU A 169 -5.51 7.03 -0.63
N PHE A 170 -5.82 8.21 -0.09
CA PHE A 170 -5.57 9.49 -0.76
C PHE A 170 -4.53 10.40 -0.07
N SER A 171 -3.98 10.02 1.09
CA SER A 171 -2.91 10.77 1.77
C SER A 171 -1.55 10.67 1.06
N GLY A 172 -1.35 9.64 0.24
CA GLY A 172 -0.10 9.37 -0.47
C GLY A 172 0.00 10.04 -1.84
N ARG A 173 0.07 11.38 -1.88
CA ARG A 173 0.20 12.20 -3.12
C ARG A 173 -1.02 12.03 -4.07
N PRO A 174 -1.31 12.99 -4.97
CA PRO A 174 -2.19 12.69 -6.09
C PRO A 174 -1.57 11.48 -6.80
N VAL A 175 -2.34 10.40 -6.95
CA VAL A 175 -2.26 9.36 -7.99
C VAL A 175 -1.19 9.80 -8.99
N THR A 176 0.08 9.45 -8.72
CA THR A 176 1.20 10.04 -9.45
C THR A 176 0.93 9.79 -10.92
N ALA A 177 1.20 10.74 -11.81
CA ALA A 177 0.84 10.74 -13.23
C ALA A 177 0.92 9.37 -13.93
N MET A 178 1.79 8.48 -13.46
CA MET A 178 1.83 7.01 -13.66
C MET A 178 0.51 6.23 -13.57
N SER A 179 -0.51 6.71 -12.86
CA SER A 179 -1.80 6.01 -12.65
C SER A 179 -2.98 6.70 -13.31
N GLN A 180 -2.74 7.84 -13.98
CA GLN A 180 -3.72 8.47 -14.89
C GLN A 180 -4.05 7.60 -16.11
N PRO A 181 -3.10 6.88 -16.74
CA PRO A 181 -3.42 5.99 -17.87
C PRO A 181 -4.36 4.85 -17.46
N LEU A 182 -4.15 4.28 -16.27
CA LEU A 182 -5.00 3.21 -15.73
C LEU A 182 -6.39 3.74 -15.36
N ALA A 183 -6.48 4.95 -14.79
CA ALA A 183 -7.75 5.60 -14.48
C ALA A 183 -8.53 5.96 -15.76
N ALA A 184 -7.84 6.41 -16.82
CA ALA A 184 -8.44 6.68 -18.12
C ALA A 184 -8.98 5.40 -18.77
N TYR A 185 -8.19 4.32 -18.73
CA TYR A 185 -8.60 3.01 -19.23
C TYR A 185 -9.85 2.47 -18.48
N LEU A 186 -9.87 2.54 -17.14
CA LEU A 186 -11.02 2.09 -16.36
C LEU A 186 -12.30 2.91 -16.65
N ASN A 187 -12.16 4.20 -16.92
CA ASN A 187 -13.29 5.04 -17.35
C ASN A 187 -13.78 4.68 -18.75
N GLU A 188 -12.88 4.42 -19.71
CA GLU A 188 -13.25 3.97 -21.06
C GLU A 188 -14.00 2.64 -21.02
N ILE A 189 -13.58 1.68 -20.17
CA ILE A 189 -14.27 0.39 -20.04
C ILE A 189 -15.65 0.56 -19.37
N SER A 190 -15.81 1.55 -18.48
CA SER A 190 -17.10 1.86 -17.85
C SER A 190 -18.10 2.54 -18.80
N GLU A 191 -17.62 3.18 -19.87
CA GLU A 191 -18.45 3.88 -20.85
C GLU A 191 -18.92 3.00 -22.02
N VAL A 192 -18.43 1.75 -22.15
CA VAL A 192 -18.90 0.82 -23.18
C VAL A 192 -20.10 0.02 -22.63
N PRO A 193 -21.36 0.34 -22.99
CA PRO A 193 -22.48 -0.53 -22.66
C PRO A 193 -22.32 -1.87 -23.40
N PRO A 194 -22.84 -2.98 -22.82
CA PRO A 194 -22.76 -4.28 -23.47
C PRO A 194 -23.45 -4.21 -24.84
N LYS A 195 -22.70 -4.58 -25.89
CA LYS A 195 -23.29 -4.80 -27.23
C LYS A 195 -24.25 -5.99 -27.12
N ASN A 196 -25.53 -5.71 -27.37
CA ASN A 196 -26.56 -6.73 -27.65
C ASN A 196 -26.20 -7.56 -28.89
#